data_AF-Q74KY1-F1
#
_entry.id   AF-Q74KY1-F1
#
_cell.length_a   1.000
_cell.length_b   1.000
_cell.length_c   1.000
_cell.angle_alpha   90.00
_cell.angle_beta   90.00
_cell.angle_gamma   90.00
#
_symmetry.space_group_name_H-M   'P 1'
#
loop_
_entity.id
_entity.type
_entity.pdbx_description
1 polymer ?
#
loop_
_entity_poly.entity_id
_entity_poly.type
_entity_poly.pdbx_seq_one_letter_code
_entity_poly.pdbx_strand_id
1 'polypeptide(L)'
;MKKEILKKLEYLNKLYRNGYWGSELPEDTRPKKLDPNSEENAIFYTLPTALDYQRNSNTLWKSATATFENNETKFVFNPGEVVKKEFTEVQDALTKYNLALQKNKQTQIWIRLCQTLVNNFNGRVTDFFAYFDNDIQKVRHYMQVEKKKDFPYLSGKKLCNYWLYVMYQYTNLPLINTDKIYIATDRHIIRATHRLGLITDEELESSKVQDYVIEAWIEALNDTEYVPIDFQAALWLWARSGFKEDL
;
A
#
# COMPACT_ATOMS: atom_id res chain seq x y z
N MET A 1 12.82 -25.09 14.07
CA MET A 1 12.86 -23.82 13.30
C MET A 1 11.60 -23.55 12.48
N LYS A 2 11.41 -24.10 11.26
CA LYS A 2 10.27 -23.71 10.39
C LYS A 2 8.88 -23.89 11.02
N LYS A 3 8.65 -25.04 11.67
CA LYS A 3 7.38 -25.34 12.36
C LYS A 3 7.14 -24.49 13.62
N GLU A 4 8.21 -24.01 14.26
CA GLU A 4 8.11 -23.13 15.44
C GLU A 4 7.83 -21.69 15.03
N ILE A 5 8.50 -21.20 13.98
CA ILE A 5 8.22 -19.90 13.36
C ILE A 5 6.75 -19.87 12.93
N LEU A 6 6.28 -20.88 12.20
CA LEU A 6 4.89 -20.91 11.74
C LEU A 6 3.89 -20.82 12.89
N LYS A 7 4.11 -21.55 13.99
CA LYS A 7 3.26 -21.44 15.20
C LYS A 7 3.24 -20.03 15.79
N LYS A 8 4.40 -19.35 15.84
CA LYS A 8 4.49 -17.95 16.30
C LYS A 8 3.69 -17.04 15.37
N LEU A 9 3.79 -17.23 14.06
CA LEU A 9 3.07 -16.44 13.06
C LEU A 9 1.55 -16.63 13.12
N GLU A 10 1.09 -17.88 13.22
CA GLU A 10 -0.33 -18.20 13.41
C GLU A 10 -0.87 -17.58 14.70
N TYR A 11 -0.09 -17.62 15.78
CA TYR A 11 -0.45 -16.97 17.04
C TYR A 11 -0.53 -15.44 16.89
N LEU A 12 0.45 -14.79 16.26
CA LEU A 12 0.43 -13.36 15.94
C LEU A 12 -0.82 -12.99 15.12
N ASN A 13 -1.14 -13.76 14.08
CA ASN A 13 -2.33 -13.53 13.26
C ASN A 13 -3.63 -13.71 14.05
N LYS A 14 -3.69 -14.69 14.98
CA LYS A 14 -4.82 -14.85 15.88
C LYS A 14 -5.02 -13.63 16.78
N LEU A 15 -3.93 -13.11 17.37
CA LEU A 15 -3.99 -11.90 18.20
C LEU A 15 -4.44 -10.67 17.40
N TYR A 16 -3.93 -10.52 16.18
CA TYR A 16 -4.36 -9.48 15.26
C TYR A 16 -5.86 -9.57 14.94
N ARG A 17 -6.34 -10.76 14.53
CA ARG A 17 -7.76 -10.99 14.19
C ARG A 17 -8.69 -10.76 15.37
N ASN A 18 -8.21 -10.99 16.59
CA ASN A 18 -8.95 -10.72 17.82
C ASN A 18 -8.87 -9.25 18.28
N GLY A 19 -8.15 -8.39 17.55
CA GLY A 19 -8.00 -6.97 17.87
C GLY A 19 -7.17 -6.68 19.12
N TYR A 20 -6.32 -7.62 19.55
CA TYR A 20 -5.63 -7.54 20.84
C TYR A 20 -4.75 -6.27 21.01
N TRP A 21 -4.09 -5.81 19.94
CA TRP A 21 -3.32 -4.56 19.92
C TRP A 21 -4.05 -3.38 19.26
N GLY A 22 -5.35 -3.53 19.05
CA GLY A 22 -6.08 -2.82 17.99
C GLY A 22 -5.92 -3.54 16.65
N SER A 23 -6.94 -3.44 15.79
CA SER A 23 -6.93 -4.01 14.44
C SER A 23 -6.73 -2.96 13.35
N GLU A 24 -6.73 -1.68 13.72
CA GLU A 24 -6.72 -0.56 12.76
C GLU A 24 -5.33 -0.34 12.15
N LEU A 25 -5.23 -0.61 10.85
CA LEU A 25 -4.18 -0.14 9.96
C LEU A 25 -4.48 1.30 9.51
N PRO A 26 -3.46 2.06 9.06
CA PRO A 26 -3.67 3.40 8.53
C PRO A 26 -4.80 3.47 7.47
N GLU A 27 -4.84 2.51 6.56
CA GLU A 27 -5.77 2.35 5.44
C GLU A 27 -7.22 2.06 5.87
N ASP A 28 -7.42 1.63 7.13
CA ASP A 28 -8.76 1.48 7.72
C ASP A 28 -9.40 2.85 8.02
N THR A 29 -8.60 3.93 8.02
CA THR A 29 -9.13 5.29 7.97
C THR A 29 -9.60 5.60 6.54
N ARG A 30 -10.83 5.19 6.25
CA ARG A 30 -11.51 5.32 4.95
C ARG A 30 -12.94 5.85 5.11
N PRO A 31 -13.55 6.38 4.04
CA PRO A 31 -15.00 6.59 4.00
C PRO A 31 -15.77 5.29 4.23
N LYS A 32 -16.74 5.31 5.16
CA LYS A 32 -17.43 4.10 5.65
C LYS A 32 -18.28 3.36 4.60
N LYS A 33 -18.68 4.04 3.51
CA LYS A 33 -19.65 3.52 2.52
C LYS A 33 -19.03 3.12 1.17
N LEU A 34 -17.71 2.96 1.10
CA LEU A 34 -17.06 2.50 -0.13
C LEU A 34 -17.29 1.01 -0.35
N ASP A 35 -17.90 0.66 -1.48
CA ASP A 35 -18.06 -0.74 -1.92
C ASP A 35 -16.70 -1.30 -2.39
N PRO A 36 -16.20 -2.41 -1.82
CA PRO A 36 -14.95 -3.05 -2.24
C PRO A 36 -14.86 -3.39 -3.75
N ASN A 37 -16.00 -3.54 -4.45
CA ASN A 37 -16.05 -3.82 -5.89
C ASN A 37 -16.05 -2.55 -6.76
N SER A 38 -16.16 -1.37 -6.17
CA SER A 38 -16.33 -0.12 -6.90
C SER A 38 -15.00 0.48 -7.37
N GLU A 39 -15.04 1.17 -8.52
CA GLU A 39 -13.94 2.03 -8.97
C GLU A 39 -13.63 3.12 -7.94
N GLU A 40 -14.67 3.65 -7.28
CA GLU A 40 -14.52 4.69 -6.26
C GLU A 40 -13.65 4.21 -5.08
N ASN A 41 -13.77 2.95 -4.68
CA ASN A 41 -12.90 2.33 -3.69
C ASN A 41 -11.49 2.13 -4.22
N ALA A 42 -11.34 1.64 -5.46
CA ALA A 42 -10.03 1.42 -6.07
C ALA A 42 -9.21 2.72 -6.24
N ILE A 43 -9.85 3.81 -6.71
CA ILE A 43 -9.19 5.11 -6.88
C ILE A 43 -8.87 5.77 -5.53
N PHE A 44 -9.75 5.61 -4.53
CA PHE A 44 -9.52 6.10 -3.17
C PHE A 44 -8.24 5.52 -2.57
N TYR A 45 -7.95 4.23 -2.80
CA TYR A 45 -6.71 3.63 -2.31
C TYR A 45 -5.50 3.94 -3.19
N THR A 46 -5.69 4.10 -4.50
CA THR A 46 -4.60 4.29 -5.45
C THR A 46 -3.91 5.64 -5.33
N LEU A 47 -4.68 6.73 -5.35
CA LEU A 47 -4.10 8.08 -5.43
C LEU A 47 -3.37 8.50 -4.14
N PRO A 48 -3.93 8.33 -2.93
CA PRO A 48 -3.23 8.63 -1.68
C PRO A 48 -1.97 7.78 -1.49
N THR A 49 -1.97 6.51 -1.89
CA THR A 49 -0.78 5.64 -1.78
C THR A 49 0.41 6.22 -2.54
N ALA A 50 0.19 6.89 -3.67
CA ALA A 50 1.26 7.58 -4.39
C ALA A 50 1.90 8.70 -3.56
N LEU A 51 1.20 9.25 -2.57
CA LEU A 51 1.69 10.29 -1.66
C LEU A 51 2.17 9.76 -0.30
N ASP A 52 2.16 8.43 -0.07
CA ASP A 52 2.63 7.80 1.18
C ASP A 52 4.16 7.63 1.23
N TYR A 53 4.88 8.64 0.75
CA TYR A 53 6.33 8.68 0.75
C TYR A 53 6.84 9.67 1.80
N GLN A 54 7.72 9.19 2.69
CA GLN A 54 8.38 10.01 3.73
C GLN A 54 7.41 10.83 4.59
N ARG A 55 6.25 10.27 4.93
CA ARG A 55 5.27 10.89 5.82
C ARG A 55 4.65 9.87 6.77
N ASN A 56 3.85 10.36 7.71
CA ASN A 56 3.06 9.50 8.58
C ASN A 56 1.82 8.99 7.82
N SER A 57 1.72 7.67 7.65
CA SER A 57 0.60 7.06 6.92
C SER A 57 -0.75 7.30 7.61
N ASN A 58 -0.82 7.27 8.95
CA ASN A 58 -2.08 7.54 9.66
C ASN A 58 -2.61 8.96 9.37
N THR A 59 -1.72 9.97 9.26
CA THR A 59 -2.17 11.33 8.92
C THR A 59 -2.54 11.46 7.45
N LEU A 60 -1.85 10.74 6.55
CA LEU A 60 -2.23 10.67 5.13
C LEU A 60 -3.66 10.16 4.96
N TRP A 61 -4.01 9.02 5.54
CA TRP A 61 -5.34 8.41 5.33
C TRP A 61 -6.47 9.20 6.00
N LYS A 62 -6.19 9.87 7.13
CA LYS A 62 -7.09 10.88 7.71
C LYS A 62 -7.35 12.04 6.75
N SER A 63 -6.28 12.59 6.15
CA SER A 63 -6.39 13.66 5.15
C SER A 63 -7.14 13.18 3.90
N ALA A 64 -6.84 11.98 3.40
CA ALA A 64 -7.49 11.41 2.23
C ALA A 64 -8.99 11.23 2.45
N THR A 65 -9.39 10.68 3.60
CA THR A 65 -10.80 10.53 3.98
C THR A 65 -11.50 11.88 4.07
N ALA A 66 -10.91 12.87 4.74
CA ALA A 66 -11.50 14.20 4.85
C ALA A 66 -11.64 14.90 3.48
N THR A 67 -10.65 14.78 2.60
CA THR A 67 -10.71 15.29 1.22
C THR A 67 -11.79 14.59 0.40
N PHE A 68 -11.96 13.28 0.58
CA PHE A 68 -12.94 12.49 -0.14
C PHE A 68 -14.38 12.76 0.31
N GLU A 69 -14.61 12.94 1.61
CA GLU A 69 -15.95 13.16 2.17
C GLU A 69 -16.46 14.60 1.98
N ASN A 70 -15.58 15.54 1.64
CA ASN A 70 -15.96 16.93 1.37
C ASN A 70 -16.34 17.15 -0.11
N ASN A 71 -17.56 17.62 -0.37
CA ASN A 71 -18.10 17.85 -1.72
C ASN A 71 -17.27 18.84 -2.57
N GLU A 72 -16.58 19.82 -1.96
CA GLU A 72 -15.75 20.79 -2.68
C GLU A 72 -14.43 20.20 -3.15
N THR A 73 -13.94 19.14 -2.49
CA THR A 73 -12.63 18.55 -2.79
C THR A 73 -12.71 17.15 -3.35
N LYS A 74 -13.84 16.45 -3.20
CA LYS A 74 -14.03 15.05 -3.62
C LYS A 74 -13.68 14.82 -5.10
N PHE A 75 -13.87 15.82 -5.95
CA PHE A 75 -13.53 15.75 -7.38
C PHE A 75 -12.08 15.31 -7.64
N VAL A 76 -11.14 15.53 -6.71
CA VAL A 76 -9.74 15.11 -6.90
C VAL A 76 -9.58 13.60 -6.99
N PHE A 77 -10.60 12.82 -6.59
CA PHE A 77 -10.66 11.37 -6.75
C PHE A 77 -11.36 10.92 -8.04
N ASN A 78 -11.74 11.85 -8.92
CA ASN A 78 -12.24 11.56 -10.26
C ASN A 78 -11.18 11.99 -11.29
N PRO A 79 -10.42 11.04 -11.88
CA PRO A 79 -9.38 11.37 -12.85
C PRO A 79 -9.88 12.24 -14.02
N GLY A 80 -11.10 12.00 -14.50
CA GLY A 80 -11.70 12.75 -15.59
C GLY A 80 -12.04 14.21 -15.24
N GLU A 81 -12.33 14.51 -13.97
CA GLU A 81 -12.51 15.89 -13.49
C GLU A 81 -11.18 16.57 -13.24
N VAL A 82 -10.21 15.85 -12.64
CA VAL A 82 -8.87 16.38 -12.35
C VAL A 82 -8.19 16.90 -13.61
N VAL A 83 -8.24 16.16 -14.72
CA VAL A 83 -7.56 16.55 -15.97
C VAL A 83 -8.20 17.74 -16.68
N LYS A 84 -9.43 18.13 -16.31
CA LYS A 84 -10.16 19.27 -16.90
C LYS A 84 -10.05 20.55 -16.09
N LYS A 85 -9.57 20.47 -14.85
CA LYS A 85 -9.46 21.61 -13.94
C LYS A 85 -8.10 22.27 -14.01
N GLU A 86 -8.06 23.55 -13.65
CA GLU A 86 -6.81 24.28 -13.55
C GLU A 86 -5.93 23.73 -12.43
N PHE A 87 -4.61 23.84 -12.61
CA PHE A 87 -3.63 23.34 -11.63
C PHE A 87 -3.89 23.87 -10.22
N THR A 88 -4.25 25.16 -10.10
CA THR A 88 -4.52 25.82 -8.82
C THR A 88 -5.76 25.26 -8.14
N GLU A 89 -6.82 24.93 -8.88
CA GLU A 89 -8.03 24.32 -8.30
C GLU A 89 -7.73 22.95 -7.69
N VAL A 90 -6.96 22.11 -8.41
CA VAL A 90 -6.54 20.80 -7.90
C VAL A 90 -5.61 20.96 -6.70
N GLN A 91 -4.67 21.91 -6.75
CA GLN A 91 -3.77 22.19 -5.65
C GLN A 91 -4.52 22.62 -4.37
N ASP A 92 -5.46 23.54 -4.49
CA ASP A 92 -6.23 24.05 -3.36
C ASP A 92 -7.02 22.92 -2.69
N ALA A 93 -7.68 22.08 -3.49
CA ALA A 93 -8.42 20.92 -2.98
C ALA A 93 -7.52 19.88 -2.29
N LEU A 94 -6.35 19.57 -2.86
CA LEU A 94 -5.40 18.62 -2.26
C LEU A 94 -4.75 19.16 -0.98
N THR A 95 -4.58 20.47 -0.85
CA THR A 95 -3.94 21.08 0.32
C THR A 95 -4.90 21.42 1.45
N LYS A 96 -6.20 21.59 1.18
CA LYS A 96 -7.25 21.96 2.17
C LYS A 96 -7.20 21.11 3.45
N TYR A 97 -7.01 19.80 3.31
CA TYR A 97 -6.90 18.85 4.43
C TYR A 97 -5.49 18.26 4.60
N ASN A 98 -4.47 18.89 4.01
CA ASN A 98 -3.08 18.42 4.03
C ASN A 98 -2.87 17.03 3.38
N LEU A 99 -3.69 16.69 2.38
CA LEU A 99 -3.47 15.48 1.58
C LEU A 99 -2.17 15.65 0.76
N ALA A 100 -1.98 16.80 0.13
CA ALA A 100 -0.68 17.23 -0.38
C ALA A 100 0.05 18.13 0.64
N LEU A 101 1.24 17.70 1.06
CA LEU A 101 2.18 18.47 1.90
C LEU A 101 3.15 19.31 1.05
N GLN A 102 3.51 18.81 -0.13
CA GLN A 102 4.35 19.54 -1.09
C GLN A 102 3.48 20.06 -2.22
N LYS A 103 2.83 21.21 -1.98
CA LYS A 103 1.73 21.73 -2.82
C LYS A 103 1.98 21.65 -4.32
N ASN A 104 3.16 22.03 -4.81
CA ASN A 104 3.43 22.00 -6.25
C ASN A 104 3.73 20.57 -6.73
N LYS A 105 4.73 19.92 -6.12
CA LYS A 105 5.22 18.62 -6.56
C LYS A 105 4.16 17.52 -6.46
N GLN A 106 3.45 17.43 -5.34
CA GLN A 106 2.45 16.39 -5.14
C GLN A 106 1.19 16.62 -5.97
N THR A 107 0.81 17.87 -6.24
CA THR A 107 -0.27 18.17 -7.20
C THR A 107 0.11 17.73 -8.61
N GLN A 108 1.35 18.01 -9.05
CA GLN A 108 1.84 17.54 -10.35
C GLN A 108 1.81 16.00 -10.46
N ILE A 109 2.24 15.31 -9.40
CA ILE A 109 2.21 13.84 -9.32
C ILE A 109 0.77 13.32 -9.42
N TRP A 110 -0.16 13.90 -8.66
CA TRP A 110 -1.57 13.52 -8.65
C TRP A 110 -2.22 13.70 -10.02
N ILE A 111 -2.03 14.87 -10.63
CA ILE A 111 -2.52 15.18 -11.98
C ILE A 111 -1.92 14.21 -13.00
N ARG A 112 -0.60 13.93 -12.92
CA ARG A 112 0.06 12.99 -13.84
C ARG A 112 -0.55 11.60 -13.77
N LEU A 113 -0.82 11.08 -12.57
CA LEU A 113 -1.49 9.79 -12.40
C LEU A 113 -2.89 9.80 -13.00
N CYS A 114 -3.68 10.86 -12.75
CA CYS A 114 -5.01 11.00 -13.33
C CYS A 114 -4.96 11.05 -14.87
N GLN A 115 -4.00 11.78 -15.45
CA GLN A 115 -3.79 11.82 -16.91
C GLN A 115 -3.45 10.44 -17.47
N THR A 116 -2.56 9.70 -16.80
CA THR A 116 -2.22 8.33 -17.21
C THR A 116 -3.45 7.42 -17.21
N LEU A 117 -4.28 7.49 -16.18
CA LEU A 117 -5.52 6.72 -16.09
C LEU A 117 -6.51 7.13 -17.19
N VAL A 118 -6.73 8.43 -17.41
CA VAL A 118 -7.66 8.92 -18.45
C VAL A 118 -7.22 8.50 -19.84
N ASN A 119 -5.93 8.69 -20.17
CA ASN A 119 -5.44 8.49 -21.53
C ASN A 119 -5.39 7.02 -21.94
N ASN A 120 -5.14 6.11 -20.99
CA ASN A 120 -4.83 4.71 -21.29
C ASN A 120 -5.87 3.72 -20.73
N PHE A 121 -6.66 4.12 -19.73
CA PHE A 121 -7.49 3.21 -18.92
C PHE A 121 -8.85 3.82 -18.57
N ASN A 122 -9.43 4.64 -19.46
CA ASN A 122 -10.75 5.29 -19.29
C ASN A 122 -10.95 6.07 -17.98
N GLY A 123 -9.86 6.49 -17.34
CA GLY A 123 -9.89 7.16 -16.04
C GLY A 123 -10.16 6.23 -14.86
N ARG A 124 -9.95 4.91 -15.02
CA ARG A 124 -10.34 3.88 -14.06
C ARG A 124 -9.18 2.97 -13.68
N VAL A 125 -8.99 2.75 -12.39
CA VAL A 125 -8.02 1.79 -11.84
C VAL A 125 -8.47 0.36 -12.12
N THR A 126 -9.77 0.09 -12.08
CA THR A 126 -10.35 -1.22 -12.43
C THR A 126 -10.00 -1.62 -13.86
N ASP A 127 -10.13 -0.71 -14.83
CA ASP A 127 -9.75 -0.93 -16.23
C ASP A 127 -8.23 -1.10 -16.38
N PHE A 128 -7.42 -0.39 -15.58
CA PHE A 128 -5.97 -0.57 -15.55
C PHE A 128 -5.58 -2.00 -15.16
N PHE A 129 -6.15 -2.56 -14.08
CA PHE A 129 -5.89 -3.95 -13.72
C PHE A 129 -6.45 -4.94 -14.76
N ALA A 130 -7.66 -4.71 -15.25
CA ALA A 130 -8.28 -5.58 -16.27
C ALA A 130 -7.47 -5.64 -17.57
N TYR A 131 -6.85 -4.53 -17.99
CA TYR A 131 -5.96 -4.48 -19.17
C TYR A 131 -4.78 -5.45 -19.06
N PHE A 132 -4.33 -5.76 -17.85
CA PHE A 132 -3.24 -6.70 -17.57
C PHE A 132 -3.75 -8.06 -17.07
N ASP A 133 -4.99 -8.43 -17.40
CA ASP A 133 -5.64 -9.67 -16.96
C ASP A 133 -5.67 -9.83 -15.42
N ASN A 134 -5.62 -8.71 -14.69
CA ASN A 134 -5.45 -8.66 -13.23
C ASN A 134 -4.16 -9.32 -12.69
N ASP A 135 -3.17 -9.55 -13.56
CA ASP A 135 -1.87 -10.10 -13.16
C ASP A 135 -0.97 -9.01 -12.57
N ILE A 136 -0.69 -9.09 -11.27
CA ILE A 136 0.10 -8.07 -10.58
C ILE A 136 1.53 -7.97 -11.10
N GLN A 137 2.09 -9.04 -11.70
CA GLN A 137 3.44 -9.00 -12.25
C GLN A 137 3.49 -8.19 -13.53
N LYS A 138 2.48 -8.31 -14.39
CA LYS A 138 2.33 -7.49 -15.60
C LYS A 138 2.11 -6.02 -15.24
N VAL A 139 1.21 -5.75 -14.29
CA VAL A 139 0.99 -4.39 -13.75
C VAL A 139 2.30 -3.78 -13.23
N ARG A 140 3.03 -4.53 -12.40
CA ARG A 140 4.33 -4.09 -11.85
C ARG A 140 5.35 -3.84 -12.95
N HIS A 141 5.48 -4.75 -13.93
CA HIS A 141 6.40 -4.59 -15.04
C HIS A 141 6.10 -3.32 -15.83
N TYR A 142 4.83 -3.11 -16.20
CA TYR A 142 4.40 -1.92 -16.92
C TYR A 142 4.74 -0.63 -16.16
N MET A 143 4.41 -0.57 -14.86
CA MET A 143 4.67 0.61 -14.04
C MET A 143 6.15 0.85 -13.77
N GLN A 144 6.97 -0.19 -13.61
CA GLN A 144 8.36 -0.02 -13.15
C GLN A 144 9.39 0.00 -14.29
N VAL A 145 9.06 -0.63 -15.42
CA VAL A 145 9.98 -0.81 -16.56
C VAL A 145 9.50 0.01 -17.75
N GLU A 146 8.28 -0.24 -18.25
CA GLU A 146 7.84 0.33 -19.51
C GLU A 146 7.44 1.81 -19.41
N LYS A 147 6.65 2.15 -18.38
CA LYS A 147 5.99 3.46 -18.25
C LYS A 147 6.25 4.13 -16.90
N LYS A 148 7.45 3.96 -16.35
CA LYS A 148 7.84 4.50 -15.04
C LYS A 148 7.51 5.98 -14.80
N LYS A 149 7.72 6.82 -15.82
CA LYS A 149 7.45 8.27 -15.74
C LYS A 149 5.96 8.61 -15.68
N ASP A 150 5.09 7.67 -16.06
CA ASP A 150 3.64 7.84 -16.08
C ASP A 150 3.01 7.54 -14.71
N PHE A 151 3.78 6.91 -13.82
CA PHE A 151 3.39 6.56 -12.46
C PHE A 151 4.38 7.14 -11.44
N PRO A 152 4.52 8.47 -11.35
CA PRO A 152 5.47 9.09 -10.43
C PRO A 152 5.15 8.70 -8.98
N TYR A 153 6.20 8.40 -8.21
CA TYR A 153 6.18 7.81 -6.86
C TYR A 153 5.59 6.39 -6.80
N LEU A 154 4.41 6.16 -7.37
CA LEU A 154 3.71 4.89 -7.32
C LEU A 154 4.50 3.75 -8.00
N SER A 155 5.27 4.03 -9.05
CA SER A 155 6.19 3.05 -9.68
C SER A 155 7.45 2.74 -8.86
N GLY A 156 7.70 3.42 -7.74
CA GLY A 156 8.83 3.08 -6.88
C GLY A 156 8.68 1.68 -6.29
N LYS A 157 9.76 0.90 -6.20
CA LYS A 157 9.73 -0.49 -5.71
C LYS A 157 8.87 -0.65 -4.44
N LYS A 158 9.12 0.19 -3.42
CA LYS A 158 8.38 0.16 -2.15
C LYS A 158 6.90 0.49 -2.32
N LEU A 159 6.58 1.65 -2.91
CA LEU A 159 5.19 2.12 -3.02
C LEU A 159 4.35 1.27 -3.96
N CYS A 160 4.92 0.79 -5.07
CA CYS A 160 4.23 -0.10 -5.99
C CYS A 160 3.79 -1.38 -5.28
N ASN A 161 4.71 -1.99 -4.52
CA ASN A 161 4.40 -3.20 -3.79
C ASN A 161 3.38 -2.97 -2.67
N TYR A 162 3.53 -1.87 -1.92
CA TYR A 162 2.55 -1.50 -0.89
C TYR A 162 1.16 -1.20 -1.49
N TRP A 163 1.10 -0.50 -2.61
CA TRP A 163 -0.14 -0.28 -3.34
C TRP A 163 -0.79 -1.59 -3.76
N LEU A 164 -0.04 -2.54 -4.33
CA LEU A 164 -0.58 -3.87 -4.67
C LEU A 164 -1.12 -4.61 -3.44
N TYR A 165 -0.45 -4.51 -2.28
CA TYR A 165 -0.98 -5.03 -1.02
C TYR A 165 -2.29 -4.36 -0.62
N VAL A 166 -2.37 -3.03 -0.67
CA VAL A 166 -3.59 -2.29 -0.35
C VAL A 166 -4.72 -2.69 -1.30
N MET A 167 -4.45 -2.81 -2.60
CA MET A 167 -5.44 -3.27 -3.58
C MET A 167 -5.93 -4.68 -3.28
N TYR A 168 -5.02 -5.59 -2.92
CA TYR A 168 -5.38 -6.97 -2.53
C TYR A 168 -6.22 -7.04 -1.25
N GLN A 169 -5.92 -6.22 -0.24
CA GLN A 169 -6.61 -6.24 1.05
C GLN A 169 -7.95 -5.52 1.05
N TYR A 170 -8.04 -4.39 0.35
CA TYR A 170 -9.14 -3.44 0.50
C TYR A 170 -10.10 -3.39 -0.68
N THR A 171 -9.85 -4.20 -1.72
CA THR A 171 -10.72 -4.31 -2.89
C THR A 171 -11.03 -5.77 -3.20
N ASN A 172 -12.11 -6.01 -3.93
CA ASN A 172 -12.45 -7.33 -4.45
C ASN A 172 -11.95 -7.50 -5.90
N LEU A 173 -10.89 -6.80 -6.31
CA LEU A 173 -10.27 -7.03 -7.61
C LEU A 173 -9.81 -8.50 -7.69
N PRO A 174 -10.07 -9.20 -8.81
CA PRO A 174 -9.68 -10.60 -8.97
C PRO A 174 -8.19 -10.71 -9.31
N LEU A 175 -7.32 -10.22 -8.42
CA LEU A 175 -5.88 -10.17 -8.62
C LEU A 175 -5.28 -11.58 -8.71
N ILE A 176 -4.40 -11.78 -9.69
CA ILE A 176 -3.66 -13.02 -9.94
C ILE A 176 -2.19 -12.82 -9.55
N ASN A 177 -1.53 -13.92 -9.15
CA ASN A 177 -0.14 -13.94 -8.67
C ASN A 177 0.08 -13.09 -7.41
N THR A 178 -0.90 -13.03 -6.51
CA THR A 178 -0.82 -12.25 -5.25
C THR A 178 0.28 -12.76 -4.31
N ASP A 179 0.72 -14.02 -4.48
CA ASP A 179 1.91 -14.60 -3.85
C ASP A 179 3.22 -13.86 -4.20
N LYS A 180 3.21 -13.06 -5.28
CA LYS A 180 4.35 -12.21 -5.69
C LYS A 180 4.32 -10.81 -5.05
N ILE A 181 3.35 -10.51 -4.19
CA ILE A 181 3.40 -9.32 -3.33
C ILE A 181 4.35 -9.66 -2.18
N TYR A 182 5.56 -9.12 -2.22
CA TYR A 182 6.52 -9.34 -1.14
C TYR A 182 6.11 -8.56 0.11
N ILE A 183 6.59 -9.00 1.27
CA ILE A 183 6.35 -8.32 2.54
C ILE A 183 6.96 -6.90 2.52
N ALA A 184 6.26 -5.90 3.06
CA ALA A 184 6.77 -4.53 3.01
C ALA A 184 7.93 -4.37 4.01
N THR A 185 9.12 -4.03 3.53
CA THR A 185 10.34 -3.93 4.34
C THR A 185 10.49 -2.55 5.00
N ASP A 186 9.47 -2.11 5.74
CA ASP A 186 9.56 -0.91 6.57
C ASP A 186 10.26 -1.18 7.91
N ARG A 187 10.50 -0.13 8.70
CA ARG A 187 11.20 -0.26 9.98
C ARG A 187 10.51 -1.20 10.98
N HIS A 188 9.19 -1.34 10.93
CA HIS A 188 8.43 -2.20 11.84
C HIS A 188 8.58 -3.65 11.42
N ILE A 189 8.43 -3.94 10.12
CA ILE A 189 8.63 -5.29 9.58
C ILE A 189 10.09 -5.74 9.71
N ILE A 190 11.07 -4.88 9.44
CA ILE A 190 12.50 -5.20 9.64
C ILE A 190 12.75 -5.59 11.10
N ARG A 191 12.25 -4.78 12.06
CA ARG A 191 12.39 -5.09 13.50
C ARG A 191 11.68 -6.38 13.90
N ALA A 192 10.48 -6.63 13.37
CA ALA A 192 9.75 -7.88 13.65
C ALA A 192 10.48 -9.11 13.09
N THR A 193 11.03 -8.99 11.88
CA THR A 193 11.79 -10.06 11.21
C THR A 193 13.04 -10.42 12.00
N HIS A 194 13.80 -9.41 12.45
CA HIS A 194 14.94 -9.59 13.33
C HIS A 194 14.54 -10.20 14.69
N ARG A 195 13.45 -9.70 15.31
CA ARG A 195 12.95 -10.21 16.59
C ARG A 195 12.50 -11.68 16.51
N LEU A 196 12.03 -12.14 15.35
CA LEU A 196 11.71 -13.54 15.08
C LEU A 196 12.96 -14.41 14.84
N GLY A 197 14.15 -13.81 14.76
CA GLY A 197 15.40 -14.50 14.46
C GLY A 197 15.55 -14.92 13.00
N LEU A 198 14.80 -14.29 12.09
CA LEU A 198 14.85 -14.59 10.65
C LEU A 198 16.02 -13.91 9.94
N ILE A 199 16.55 -12.83 10.52
CA ILE A 199 17.76 -12.15 10.06
C ILE A 199 18.67 -11.88 11.25
N THR A 200 19.97 -11.80 10.99
CA THR A 200 21.04 -11.54 11.96
C THR A 200 21.25 -10.05 12.25
N ASP A 201 22.04 -9.74 13.27
CA ASP A 201 22.46 -8.35 13.56
C ASP A 201 23.28 -7.74 12.41
N GLU A 202 24.10 -8.55 11.73
CA GLU A 202 24.89 -8.09 10.57
C GLU A 202 23.98 -7.73 9.38
N GLU A 203 22.98 -8.57 9.09
CA GLU A 203 22.01 -8.30 8.03
C GLU A 203 21.12 -7.09 8.34
N LEU A 204 20.78 -6.88 9.62
CA LEU A 204 20.01 -5.74 10.09
C LEU A 204 20.73 -4.40 9.81
N GLU A 205 22.04 -4.34 10.04
CA GLU A 205 22.86 -3.13 9.82
C GLU A 205 23.30 -2.96 8.35
N SER A 206 22.98 -3.93 7.48
CA SER A 206 23.35 -3.88 6.07
C SER A 206 22.55 -2.85 5.27
N SER A 207 23.21 -2.19 4.32
CA SER A 207 22.54 -1.39 3.29
C SER A 207 21.54 -2.19 2.44
N LYS A 208 21.62 -3.52 2.47
CA LYS A 208 20.73 -4.47 1.77
C LYS A 208 19.70 -5.15 2.69
N VAL A 209 19.50 -4.65 3.92
CA VAL A 209 18.56 -5.24 4.89
C VAL A 209 17.18 -5.58 4.30
N GLN A 210 16.69 -4.79 3.35
CA GLN A 210 15.41 -5.04 2.68
C GLN A 210 15.42 -6.33 1.85
N ASP A 211 16.51 -6.59 1.13
CA ASP A 211 16.65 -7.80 0.30
C ASP A 211 16.72 -9.04 1.21
N TYR A 212 17.51 -8.99 2.28
CA TYR A 212 17.58 -10.08 3.28
C TYR A 212 16.23 -10.37 3.94
N VAL A 213 15.47 -9.33 4.31
CA VAL A 213 14.12 -9.53 4.87
C VAL A 213 13.22 -10.24 3.85
N ILE A 214 13.21 -9.80 2.59
CA ILE A 214 12.37 -10.43 1.55
C ILE A 214 12.75 -11.90 1.37
N GLU A 215 14.04 -12.20 1.24
CA GLU A 215 14.56 -13.56 1.07
C GLU A 215 14.23 -14.45 2.27
N ALA A 216 14.46 -13.97 3.49
CA ALA A 216 14.16 -14.71 4.72
C ALA A 216 12.68 -15.09 4.83
N TRP A 217 11.77 -14.20 4.43
CA TRP A 217 10.34 -14.50 4.43
C TRP A 217 9.91 -15.49 3.35
N ILE A 218 10.49 -15.41 2.15
CA ILE A 218 10.26 -16.38 1.08
C ILE A 218 10.72 -17.77 1.55
N GLU A 219 11.90 -17.87 2.15
CA GLU A 219 12.44 -19.15 2.63
C GLU A 219 11.63 -19.71 3.81
N ALA A 220 11.30 -18.85 4.79
CA ALA A 220 10.56 -19.23 5.99
C ALA A 220 9.18 -19.81 5.68
N LEU A 221 8.54 -19.35 4.61
CA LEU A 221 7.19 -19.78 4.20
C LEU A 221 7.16 -20.70 2.98
N ASN A 222 8.34 -21.06 2.41
CA ASN A 222 8.40 -22.01 1.30
C ASN A 222 7.67 -23.32 1.64
N ASP A 223 6.95 -23.93 0.70
CA ASP A 223 6.18 -25.18 0.95
C ASP A 223 5.12 -25.08 2.07
N THR A 224 4.69 -23.87 2.44
CA THR A 224 3.52 -23.66 3.31
C THR A 224 2.34 -23.14 2.48
N GLU A 225 1.14 -23.14 3.06
CA GLU A 225 -0.05 -22.53 2.45
C GLU A 225 -0.04 -21.00 2.52
N TYR A 226 0.87 -20.41 3.29
CA TYR A 226 0.94 -18.98 3.53
C TYR A 226 1.95 -18.30 2.62
N VAL A 227 1.67 -17.04 2.33
CA VAL A 227 2.60 -16.12 1.68
C VAL A 227 3.00 -15.00 2.67
N PRO A 228 4.18 -14.38 2.51
CA PRO A 228 4.68 -13.38 3.47
C PRO A 228 3.70 -12.26 3.81
N ILE A 229 2.88 -11.88 2.84
CA ILE A 229 1.92 -10.80 2.99
C ILE A 229 0.76 -11.13 3.95
N ASP A 230 0.47 -12.42 4.18
CA ASP A 230 -0.59 -12.86 5.11
C ASP A 230 -0.31 -12.48 6.57
N PHE A 231 0.95 -12.16 6.89
CA PHE A 231 1.38 -11.79 8.24
C PHE A 231 1.72 -10.30 8.37
N GLN A 232 1.64 -9.53 7.27
CA GLN A 232 2.05 -8.12 7.21
C GLN A 232 1.41 -7.28 8.32
N ALA A 233 0.08 -7.34 8.45
CA ALA A 233 -0.66 -6.55 9.44
C ALA A 233 -0.30 -6.92 10.88
N ALA A 234 -0.25 -8.22 11.19
CA ALA A 234 0.05 -8.71 12.52
C ALA A 234 1.47 -8.36 12.97
N LEU A 235 2.47 -8.54 12.09
CA LEU A 235 3.86 -8.17 12.36
C LEU A 235 4.02 -6.68 12.60
N TRP A 236 3.34 -5.87 11.79
CA TRP A 236 3.39 -4.42 11.91
C TRP A 236 2.81 -3.94 13.24
N LEU A 237 1.63 -4.45 13.63
CA LEU A 237 0.99 -4.12 14.90
C LEU A 237 1.78 -4.63 16.11
N TRP A 238 2.35 -5.83 16.03
CA TRP A 238 3.22 -6.37 17.07
C TRP A 238 4.47 -5.49 17.28
N ALA A 239 5.14 -5.07 16.21
CA ALA A 239 6.27 -4.15 16.31
C ALA A 239 5.89 -2.74 16.76
N ARG A 240 4.71 -2.24 16.35
CA ARG A 240 4.17 -0.94 16.77
C ARG A 240 3.76 -0.92 18.24
N SER A 241 3.25 -2.03 18.77
CA SER A 241 2.88 -2.15 20.18
C SER A 241 4.09 -2.17 21.12
N GLY A 242 5.31 -2.28 20.56
CA GLY A 242 6.55 -2.42 21.32
C GLY A 242 6.85 -3.87 21.69
N PHE A 243 6.36 -4.84 20.91
CA PHE A 243 6.52 -6.27 21.17
C PHE A 243 5.94 -6.69 22.52
N LYS A 244 4.71 -6.26 22.83
CA LYS A 244 4.05 -6.57 24.11
C LYS A 244 3.84 -8.06 24.36
N GLU A 245 3.71 -8.85 23.30
CA GLU A 245 3.66 -10.31 23.40
C GLU A 245 5.05 -10.88 23.15
N ASP A 246 5.46 -11.78 24.04
CA ASP A 246 6.69 -12.54 23.93
C ASP A 246 6.42 -13.83 23.15
N LEU A 247 7.30 -14.17 22.20
CA LEU A 247 7.11 -15.27 21.25
C LEU A 247 8.20 -16.33 21.35
#